data_AF-A0A1B3LYU2-F1
#
_entry.id   AF-A0A1B3LYU2-F1
#
_cell.length_a   1.000
_cell.length_b   1.000
_cell.length_c   1.000
_cell.angle_alpha   90.00
_cell.angle_beta   90.00
_cell.angle_gamma   90.00
#
_symmetry.space_group_name_H-M   'P 1'
#
loop_
_entity.id
_entity.type
_entity.pdbx_description
1 polymer ?
#
loop_
_entity_poly.entity_id
_entity_poly.type
_entity_poly.pdbx_seq_one_letter_code
_entity_poly.pdbx_strand_id
1 'polypeptide(L)' 'MRVLFWRDMVLVGTLVNLLFTGVALAMAASDLPIGLAAAVHFAPLPFNLFLVFAVWRQPASVVHRWVAVGWLGFVTLV' A
#
# COMPACT_ATOMS: atom_id res chain seq x y z
N MET A 1 13.20 8.46 10.60
CA MET A 1 11.76 8.77 10.49
C MET A 1 11.36 9.48 9.20
N ARG A 2 11.99 10.60 8.83
CA ARG A 2 11.66 11.33 7.59
C ARG A 2 11.72 10.45 6.33
N VAL A 3 12.81 9.70 6.16
CA VAL A 3 13.00 8.81 4.99
C VAL A 3 11.96 7.68 4.97
N LEU A 4 11.81 6.95 6.08
CA LEU A 4 10.84 5.86 6.21
C LEU A 4 9.41 6.30 5.89
N PHE A 5 8.96 7.42 6.48
CA PHE A 5 7.59 7.87 6.30
C PHE A 5 7.36 8.49 4.91
N TRP A 6 8.20 9.43 4.48
CA TRP A 6 7.94 10.15 3.23
C TRP A 6 8.39 9.38 1.99
N ARG A 7 9.61 8.82 2.02
CA ARG A 7 10.15 8.11 0.87
C ARG A 7 9.62 6.69 0.81
N ASP A 8 9.79 5.91 1.87
CA ASP A 8 9.51 4.47 1.78
C ASP A 8 8.00 4.18 1.83
N MET A 9 7.27 4.86 2.71
CA MET A 9 5.84 4.65 2.85
C MET A 9 5.01 5.49 1.86
N VAL A 10 5.08 6.82 1.93
CA VAL A 10 4.21 7.69 1.11
C VAL A 10 4.58 7.61 -0.37
N LEU A 11 5.85 7.70 -0.74
CA LEU A 11 6.25 7.68 -2.16
C LEU A 11 6.32 6.25 -2.70
N VAL A 12 7.25 5.43 -2.20
CA VAL A 12 7.52 4.09 -2.73
C VAL A 12 6.32 3.17 -2.52
N GLY A 13 5.74 3.15 -1.32
CA GLY A 13 4.54 2.36 -1.04
C GLY A 13 3.39 2.71 -1.99
N THR A 14 3.09 3.99 -2.20
CA THR A 14 2.00 4.39 -3.11
C THR A 14 2.30 4.03 -4.56
N LEU A 15 3.54 4.20 -5.03
CA LEU A 15 3.94 3.78 -6.39
C LEU A 15 3.79 2.27 -6.58
N VAL A 16 4.17 1.46 -5.59
CA VAL A 16 3.98 0.01 -5.63
C VAL A 16 2.49 -0.34 -5.71
N ASN A 17 1.64 0.25 -4.86
CA ASN A 17 0.19 -0.02 -4.92
C ASN A 17 -0.38 0.39 -6.28
N LEU A 18 -0.04 1.58 -6.80
CA LEU A 18 -0.50 2.04 -8.10
C LEU A 18 -0.11 1.10 -9.25
N LEU A 19 1.10 0.55 -9.22
CA LEU A 19 1.55 -0.44 -10.21
C LEU A 19 0.70 -1.71 -10.14
N PHE A 20 0.47 -2.26 -8.94
CA PHE A 20 -0.31 -3.49 -8.77
C PHE A 20 -1.79 -3.28 -9.09
N THR A 21 -2.38 -2.16 -8.70
CA THR A 21 -3.74 -1.77 -9.08
C THR A 21 -3.85 -1.59 -10.59
N GLY A 22 -2.88 -0.92 -11.22
CA GLY A 22 -2.83 -0.76 -12.68
C GLY A 22 -2.77 -2.10 -13.42
N VAL A 23 -1.96 -3.05 -12.92
CA VAL A 23 -1.90 -4.42 -13.46
C VAL A 23 -3.23 -5.15 -13.23
N ALA A 24 -3.80 -5.08 -12.03
CA ALA A 24 -5.09 -5.71 -11.72
C ALA A 24 -6.23 -5.17 -12.61
N LEU A 25 -6.26 -3.86 -12.85
CA LEU A 25 -7.22 -3.24 -13.77
C LEU A 25 -7.01 -3.70 -15.20
N ALA A 26 -5.76 -3.77 -15.68
CA ALA A 26 -5.45 -4.29 -17.02
C ALA A 26 -5.88 -5.76 -17.17
N MET A 27 -5.71 -6.57 -16.12
CA MET A 27 -6.16 -7.96 -16.09
C MET A 27 -7.69 -8.05 -16.15
N ALA A 28 -8.39 -7.26 -15.32
CA ALA A 28 -9.85 -7.21 -15.32
C ALA A 28 -10.40 -6.73 -16.67
N ALA A 29 -9.76 -5.75 -17.31
CA ALA A 29 -10.13 -5.26 -18.64
C ALA A 29 -9.84 -6.26 -19.77
N SER A 30 -8.99 -7.26 -19.52
CA SER A 30 -8.67 -8.34 -20.45
C SER A 30 -9.55 -9.60 -20.24
N ASP A 31 -10.67 -9.46 -19.52
CA ASP A 31 -11.59 -10.55 -19.16
C ASP A 31 -10.93 -11.72 -18.40
N LEU A 32 -9.80 -11.46 -17.71
CA LEU A 32 -9.21 -12.47 -16.83
C LEU A 32 -10.08 -12.69 -15.58
N PRO A 33 -9.95 -13.84 -14.90
CA PRO A 33 -10.72 -14.13 -13.70
C PRO A 33 -10.57 -13.02 -12.65
N ILE A 34 -11.69 -12.45 -12.21
CA ILE A 34 -11.70 -11.33 -11.26
C ILE A 34 -10.98 -11.67 -9.95
N GLY A 35 -11.03 -12.93 -9.52
CA GLY A 35 -10.30 -13.41 -8.35
C GLY A 35 -8.77 -13.31 -8.52
N LEU A 36 -8.26 -13.49 -9.73
CA LEU A 36 -6.85 -13.34 -10.06
C LEU A 36 -6.44 -11.85 -10.06
N ALA A 37 -7.27 -10.98 -10.64
CA ALA A 37 -7.06 -9.53 -10.60
C ALA A 37 -7.07 -9.01 -9.15
N ALA A 38 -8.02 -9.46 -8.33
CA ALA A 38 -8.07 -9.13 -6.91
C ALA A 38 -6.83 -9.63 -6.15
N ALA A 39 -6.38 -10.86 -6.40
CA ALA A 39 -5.17 -11.40 -5.78
C ALA A 39 -3.93 -10.56 -6.12
N VAL A 40 -3.83 -10.06 -7.36
CA VAL A 40 -2.75 -9.15 -7.77
C VAL A 40 -2.91 -7.79 -7.07
N HIS A 41 -4.10 -7.18 -7.04
CA HIS A 41 -4.34 -5.93 -6.32
C HIS A 41 -3.93 -6.01 -4.85
N PHE A 42 -4.24 -7.13 -4.19
CA PHE A 42 -3.93 -7.34 -2.77
C PHE A 42 -2.51 -7.87 -2.51
N ALA A 43 -1.72 -8.20 -3.53
CA ALA A 43 -0.37 -8.71 -3.36
C ALA A 43 0.59 -7.77 -2.59
N PRO A 44 0.47 -6.43 -2.67
CA PRO A 44 1.27 -5.50 -1.87
C PRO A 44 0.91 -5.46 -0.37
N LEU A 45 -0.20 -6.06 0.08
CA LEU A 45 -0.66 -5.97 1.47
C LEU A 45 0.43 -6.34 2.51
N PRO A 46 1.20 -7.44 2.36
CA PRO A 46 2.26 -7.77 3.31
C PRO A 46 3.33 -6.67 3.40
N PHE A 47 3.65 -6.03 2.28
CA PHE A 47 4.60 -4.91 2.23
C PHE A 47 4.03 -3.65 2.89
N ASN A 48 2.76 -3.33 2.63
CA ASN A 48 2.08 -2.18 3.26
C ASN A 48 2.00 -2.35 4.78
N LEU A 49 1.66 -3.56 5.27
CA LEU A 49 1.65 -3.89 6.69
C LEU A 49 3.05 -3.75 7.31
N PHE A 50 4.08 -4.22 6.62
CA PHE A 50 5.47 -4.04 7.05
C PHE A 50 5.82 -2.56 7.23
N LEU A 51 5.48 -1.70 6.27
CA LEU A 51 5.74 -0.25 6.35
C LEU A 51 5.01 0.39 7.55
N VAL A 52 3.74 0.05 7.77
CA VAL A 52 2.97 0.54 8.92
C VAL A 52 3.64 0.10 10.23
N PHE A 53 3.96 -1.19 10.38
CA PHE A 53 4.62 -1.67 11.59
C PHE A 53 6.00 -1.04 11.79
N ALA A 54 6.76 -0.80 10.72
CA ALA A 54 8.04 -0.11 10.79
C ALA A 54 7.86 1.33 11.31
N VAL A 55 6.83 2.06 10.84
CA VAL A 55 6.50 3.40 11.33
C VAL A 55 6.12 3.38 12.82
N TRP A 56 5.34 2.39 13.24
CA TRP A 56 4.85 2.27 14.62
C TRP A 56 5.94 1.87 15.62
N ARG A 57 6.96 1.12 15.18
CA ARG A 57 8.11 0.70 16.01
C ARG A 57 9.13 1.79 16.31
N GLN A 58 9.12 2.87 15.53
CA GLN A 58 10.05 3.97 15.69
C GLN A 58 9.41 5.10 16.54
N PRO A 59 10.21 6.04 17.08
CA PRO A 59 9.70 7.23 17.73
C PRO A 59 9.02 8.15 16.70
N ALA A 60 7.73 7.86 16.44
CA ALA A 60 6.83 8.62 15.59
C ALA A 60 5.82 9.37 16.47
N SER A 61 5.43 10.57 16.03
CA SER A 61 4.30 11.26 16.65
C SER A 61 2.99 10.49 16.40
N VAL A 62 1.98 10.74 17.24
CA VAL A 62 0.66 10.10 17.12
C VAL A 62 0.04 10.34 15.74
N VAL A 63 0.28 11.52 15.16
CA VAL A 63 -0.19 11.89 13.81
C VAL A 63 0.38 10.95 12.76
N HIS A 64 1.70 10.70 12.76
CA HIS A 64 2.31 9.79 11.76
C HIS A 64 1.77 8.37 11.88
N ARG A 65 1.44 7.90 13.09
CA ARG A 65 0.86 6.57 13.31
C ARG A 65 -0.54 6.46 12.71
N TRP A 66 -1.39 7.46 12.96
CA TRP A 66 -2.75 7.49 12.41
C TRP A 66 -2.75 7.71 10.89
N VAL A 67 -1.88 8.58 10.38
CA VAL A 67 -1.71 8.74 8.92
C VAL A 67 -1.21 7.44 8.29
N ALA A 68 -0.33 6.71 8.97
CA ALA A 68 0.12 5.42 8.47
C ALA A 68 -1.02 4.39 8.34
N VAL A 69 -1.92 4.34 9.32
CA VAL A 69 -3.12 3.48 9.27
C VAL A 69 -4.10 3.97 8.22
N GLY A 70 -4.33 5.29 8.13
CA GLY A 70 -5.21 5.88 7.12
C GLY A 70 -4.70 5.62 5.70
N TRP A 71 -3.39 5.73 5.50
CA TRP A 71 -2.74 5.39 4.23
C TRP A 71 -2.95 3.91 3.87
N LEU A 72 -2.80 2.98 4.82
CA LEU A 72 -3.04 1.55 4.58
C LEU A 72 -4.48 1.30 4.15
N GLY A 73 -5.45 1.92 4.82
CA GLY A 73 -6.86 1.83 4.44
C GLY A 73 -7.10 2.37 3.04
N PHE A 74 -6.53 3.53 2.72
CA PHE A 74 -6.66 4.14 1.39
C PHE A 74 -6.11 3.24 0.28
N VAL A 75 -4.85 2.80 0.36
CA VAL A 75 -4.21 1.99 -0.71
C VAL A 75 -4.77 0.58 -0.83
N THR A 76 -5.57 0.12 0.14
CA THR A 76 -6.23 -1.18 0.08
C THR A 76 -7.60 -1.10 -0.60
N LEU A 77 -8.30 0.02 -0.40
CA LEU A 77 -9.67 0.23 -0.89
C LEU A 77 -9.74 0.86 -2.28
N VAL A 78 -8.69 1.59 -2.68
CA VAL A 78 -8.53 2.22 -4.00
C VAL A 78 -7.65 1.35 -4.87
#